data_AF-A0A5C2FWF6-F1
#
_entry.id   AF-A0A5C2FWF6-F1
#
_cell.length_a   1.000
_cell.length_b   1.000
_cell.length_c   1.000
_cell.angle_alpha   90.00
_cell.angle_beta   90.00
_cell.angle_gamma   90.00
#
_symmetry.space_group_name_H-M   'P 1'
#
loop_
_entity.id
_entity.type
_entity.pdbx_description
1 polymer ?
#
loop_
_entity_poly.entity_id
_entity_poly.type
_entity_poly.pdbx_seq_one_letter_code
_entity_poly.pdbx_strand_id
1 'polypeptide(L)'
;MPLSIRELFAAADLNPSGVVQWGELALPNVPGVYCVSWSVDAEATRVNRDICVPSASAYTDLLSVCPRTSVDGVLATPSTLTERIGRFWIPNEPVLYIGMAGTSIRTRVGQYYSTKLGARAPHAGGWWLKTLESLDQLYVHFASCDEVSTREQSMLAAFATSIDPGHRRHLFDNERVAPFANIDVGNGLHKRHGLSNYKVPRNQRQSLVTQNPLMVRLPNQ
;
A
#
# COMPACT_ATOMS: atom_id res chain seq x y z
N MET A 1 -18.37 -11.05 8.80
CA MET A 1 -17.41 -10.92 9.91
C MET A 1 -16.04 -10.77 9.26
N PRO A 2 -15.19 -9.83 9.71
CA PRO A 2 -13.85 -9.71 9.12
C PRO A 2 -13.09 -11.03 9.23
N LEU A 3 -12.28 -11.33 8.22
CA LEU A 3 -11.43 -12.53 8.23
C LEU A 3 -10.28 -12.33 9.20
N SER A 4 -9.87 -13.39 9.88
CA SER A 4 -8.53 -13.41 10.46
C SER A 4 -7.48 -13.42 9.36
N ILE A 5 -6.23 -13.09 9.70
CA ILE A 5 -5.13 -13.21 8.75
C ILE A 5 -4.97 -14.68 8.31
N ARG A 6 -5.10 -15.65 9.23
CA ARG A 6 -5.07 -17.07 8.85
C ARG A 6 -6.16 -17.40 7.84
N GLU A 7 -7.40 -16.99 8.09
CA GLU A 7 -8.52 -17.26 7.18
C GLU A 7 -8.32 -16.61 5.81
N LEU A 8 -7.72 -15.42 5.77
CA LEU A 8 -7.36 -14.75 4.51
C LEU A 8 -6.36 -15.57 3.69
N PHE A 9 -5.30 -16.09 4.31
CA PHE A 9 -4.34 -16.97 3.63
C PHE A 9 -4.98 -18.32 3.26
N ALA A 10 -5.83 -18.87 4.13
CA ALA A 10 -6.53 -20.13 3.88
C ALA A 10 -7.46 -20.04 2.67
N ALA A 11 -8.08 -18.88 2.42
CA ALA A 11 -8.88 -18.64 1.22
C ALA A 11 -8.08 -18.69 -0.09
N ALA A 12 -6.74 -18.65 0.00
CA ALA A 12 -5.83 -18.87 -1.12
C ALA A 12 -5.13 -20.25 -1.05
N ASP A 13 -5.64 -21.20 -0.26
CA ASP A 13 -5.02 -22.50 0.01
C ASP A 13 -3.61 -22.42 0.62
N LEU A 14 -3.36 -21.40 1.45
CA LEU A 14 -2.07 -21.17 2.08
C LEU A 14 -2.20 -21.11 3.61
N ASN A 15 -1.07 -21.33 4.28
CA ASN A 15 -0.89 -20.97 5.68
C ASN A 15 0.16 -19.85 5.77
N PRO A 16 0.00 -18.86 6.67
CA PRO A 16 1.06 -17.89 6.93
C PRO A 16 2.36 -18.61 7.31
N SER A 17 3.43 -18.36 6.57
CA SER A 17 4.77 -18.93 6.83
C SER A 17 5.52 -18.17 7.91
N GLY A 18 5.14 -16.93 8.18
CA GLY A 18 5.72 -16.09 9.20
C GLY A 18 5.17 -14.67 9.18
N VAL A 19 5.66 -13.88 10.13
CA VAL A 19 5.32 -12.47 10.31
C VAL A 19 6.58 -11.69 10.70
N VAL A 20 6.70 -10.46 10.21
CA VAL A 20 7.75 -9.50 10.62
C VAL A 20 7.12 -8.15 10.94
N GLN A 21 7.79 -7.35 11.75
CA GLN A 21 7.35 -5.98 11.99
C GLN A 21 7.64 -5.12 10.74
N TRP A 22 6.82 -4.09 10.51
CA TRP A 22 7.03 -3.17 9.40
C TRP A 22 8.40 -2.50 9.48
N GLY A 23 9.12 -2.51 8.37
CA GLY A 23 10.50 -2.02 8.26
C GLY A 23 11.55 -3.11 8.37
N GLU A 24 11.20 -4.29 8.88
CA GLU A 24 12.11 -5.43 8.96
C GLU A 24 12.17 -6.22 7.63
N LEU A 25 13.35 -6.76 7.33
CA LEU A 25 13.59 -7.54 6.11
C LEU A 25 13.91 -9.00 6.40
N ALA A 26 13.53 -9.53 7.57
CA ALA A 26 13.60 -10.95 7.89
C ALA A 26 12.56 -11.79 7.11
N LEU A 27 12.50 -11.60 5.80
CA LEU A 27 11.54 -12.17 4.86
C LEU A 27 12.25 -13.14 3.91
N PRO A 28 11.55 -14.15 3.37
CA PRO A 28 12.15 -15.10 2.46
C PRO A 28 12.46 -14.45 1.10
N ASN A 29 13.52 -14.93 0.45
CA ASN A 29 13.94 -14.48 -0.88
C ASN A 29 13.37 -15.38 -1.97
N VAL A 30 12.06 -15.61 -1.93
CA VAL A 30 11.31 -16.48 -2.87
C VAL A 30 9.99 -15.81 -3.26
N PRO A 31 9.32 -16.27 -4.33
CA PRO A 31 7.99 -15.79 -4.69
C PRO A 31 6.94 -16.07 -3.60
N GLY A 32 5.90 -15.25 -3.58
CA GLY A 32 4.74 -15.52 -2.75
C GLY A 32 3.82 -14.32 -2.58
N VAL A 33 2.95 -14.41 -1.59
CA VAL A 33 1.96 -13.38 -1.23
C VAL A 33 2.17 -12.90 0.20
N TYR A 34 1.71 -11.68 0.47
CA TYR A 34 1.81 -11.07 1.78
C TYR A 34 0.60 -10.15 2.05
N CYS A 35 0.32 -9.93 3.32
CA CYS A 35 -0.58 -8.87 3.75
C CYS A 35 0.08 -7.99 4.81
N VAL A 36 -0.35 -6.74 4.89
CA VAL A 36 0.03 -5.80 5.95
C VAL A 36 -1.15 -5.65 6.90
N SER A 37 -0.89 -5.80 8.19
CA SER A 37 -1.91 -5.87 9.23
C SER A 37 -1.53 -5.05 10.45
N TRP A 38 -2.53 -4.64 11.24
CA TRP A 38 -2.34 -4.07 12.59
C TRP A 38 -2.00 -5.11 13.66
N SER A 39 -2.20 -6.40 13.38
CA SER A 39 -2.02 -7.47 14.35
C SER A 39 -0.83 -8.35 13.97
N VAL A 40 -0.03 -8.71 14.98
CA VAL A 40 0.96 -9.80 14.87
C VAL A 40 0.31 -11.17 14.99
N ASP A 41 -0.83 -11.26 15.68
CA ASP A 41 -1.58 -12.50 15.84
C ASP A 41 -2.37 -12.79 14.56
N ALA A 42 -2.09 -13.94 13.95
CA ALA A 42 -2.74 -14.38 12.73
C ALA A 42 -4.22 -14.77 12.92
N GLU A 43 -4.64 -15.07 14.15
CA GLU A 43 -6.05 -15.38 14.48
C GLU A 43 -6.89 -14.13 14.72
N ALA A 44 -6.27 -12.94 14.79
CA ALA A 44 -7.00 -11.70 15.06
C ALA A 44 -7.99 -11.41 13.92
N THR A 45 -9.28 -11.48 14.24
CA THR A 45 -10.38 -11.06 13.35
C THR A 45 -10.74 -9.59 13.51
N ARG A 46 -10.26 -8.93 14.57
CA ARG A 46 -10.51 -7.51 14.85
C ARG A 46 -9.33 -6.87 15.56
N VAL A 47 -9.20 -5.57 15.40
CA VAL A 47 -8.28 -4.71 16.16
C VAL A 47 -9.04 -3.53 16.75
N ASN A 48 -8.51 -2.90 17.80
CA ASN A 48 -9.14 -1.71 18.40
C ASN A 48 -8.76 -0.44 17.60
N ARG A 49 -9.36 -0.29 16.42
CA ARG A 49 -9.07 0.82 15.47
C ARG A 49 -10.34 1.25 14.74
N ASP A 50 -11.21 1.94 15.45
CA ASP A 50 -12.47 2.44 14.90
C ASP A 50 -12.26 3.54 13.84
N ILE A 51 -11.21 4.35 14.00
CA ILE A 51 -10.94 5.51 13.14
C ILE A 51 -9.59 5.40 12.43
N CYS A 52 -9.53 5.91 11.20
CA CYS A 52 -8.28 6.14 10.51
C CYS A 52 -7.54 7.28 11.21
N VAL A 53 -6.28 7.05 11.59
CA VAL A 53 -5.40 8.09 12.13
C VAL A 53 -4.33 8.42 11.08
N PRO A 54 -4.57 9.42 10.23
CA PRO A 54 -3.62 9.79 9.20
C PRO A 54 -2.48 10.65 9.74
N SER A 55 -1.32 10.53 9.10
CA SER A 55 -0.20 11.44 9.26
C SER A 55 -0.42 12.73 8.45
N ALA A 56 -0.62 13.86 9.14
CA ALA A 56 -0.74 15.16 8.50
C ALA A 56 0.54 15.56 7.73
N SER A 57 1.72 15.18 8.24
CA SER A 57 2.99 15.41 7.55
C SER A 57 3.10 14.60 6.27
N ALA A 58 2.62 13.36 6.23
CA ALA A 58 2.63 12.54 5.01
C ALA A 58 1.89 13.20 3.83
N TYR A 59 0.73 13.83 4.08
CA TYR A 59 0.02 14.56 3.04
C TYR A 59 0.71 15.86 2.63
N THR A 60 1.34 16.54 3.59
CA THR A 60 2.17 17.72 3.30
C THR A 60 3.34 17.36 2.40
N ASP A 61 4.04 16.26 2.72
CA ASP A 61 5.15 15.72 1.93
C ASP A 61 4.68 15.33 0.53
N LEU A 62 3.55 14.63 0.41
CA LEU A 62 2.97 14.28 -0.90
C LEU A 62 2.70 15.53 -1.75
N LEU A 63 2.08 16.55 -1.18
CA LEU A 63 1.76 17.79 -1.90
C LEU A 63 3.01 18.60 -2.25
N SER A 64 4.08 18.50 -1.47
CA SER A 64 5.37 19.14 -1.79
C SER A 64 6.00 18.56 -3.07
N VAL A 65 5.88 17.24 -3.30
CA VAL A 65 6.44 16.57 -4.47
C VAL A 65 5.44 16.45 -5.62
N CYS A 66 4.14 16.49 -5.33
CA CYS A 66 3.04 16.41 -6.30
C CYS A 66 2.06 17.57 -6.09
N PRO A 67 2.45 18.83 -6.36
CA PRO A 67 1.65 20.02 -6.05
C PRO A 67 0.36 20.14 -6.86
N ARG A 68 0.22 19.36 -7.93
CA ARG A 68 -0.99 19.30 -8.77
C ARG A 68 -1.93 18.16 -8.39
N THR A 69 -1.68 17.49 -7.27
CA THR A 69 -2.59 16.47 -6.76
C THR A 69 -3.98 17.06 -6.60
N SER A 70 -5.00 16.35 -7.09
CA SER A 70 -6.39 16.80 -7.03
C SER A 70 -7.30 15.69 -6.53
N VAL A 71 -8.38 16.07 -5.84
CA VAL A 71 -9.51 15.20 -5.48
C VAL A 71 -10.72 15.65 -6.29
N ASP A 72 -11.28 14.76 -7.11
CA ASP A 72 -12.43 15.04 -7.98
C ASP A 72 -12.23 16.28 -8.86
N GLY A 73 -11.01 16.47 -9.35
CA GLY A 73 -10.63 17.61 -10.20
C GLY A 73 -10.29 18.91 -9.47
N VAL A 74 -10.51 18.98 -8.15
CA VAL A 74 -10.16 20.16 -7.33
C VAL A 74 -8.79 19.97 -6.70
N LEU A 75 -7.93 21.00 -6.70
CA LEU A 75 -6.61 20.93 -6.07
C LEU A 75 -6.72 20.51 -4.61
N ALA A 76 -5.90 19.53 -4.25
CA ALA A 76 -5.96 18.91 -2.94
C ALA A 76 -5.20 19.74 -1.89
N THR A 77 -5.76 19.81 -0.69
CA THR A 77 -5.11 20.20 0.55
C THR A 77 -4.87 18.97 1.44
N PRO A 78 -4.01 19.04 2.48
CA PRO A 78 -3.87 17.95 3.44
C PRO A 78 -5.21 17.53 4.05
N SER A 79 -6.10 18.47 4.38
CA SER A 79 -7.42 18.15 4.94
C SER A 79 -8.31 17.41 3.96
N THR A 80 -8.36 17.82 2.68
CA THR A 80 -9.17 17.12 1.67
C THR A 80 -8.66 15.71 1.38
N LEU A 81 -7.33 15.49 1.45
CA LEU A 81 -6.74 14.15 1.31
C LEU A 81 -7.06 13.27 2.50
N THR A 82 -6.92 13.79 3.72
CA THR A 82 -7.34 13.12 4.96
C THR A 82 -8.79 12.67 4.88
N GLU A 83 -9.70 13.59 4.54
CA GLU A 83 -11.12 13.28 4.44
C GLU A 83 -11.37 12.23 3.36
N ARG A 84 -10.84 12.42 2.14
CA ARG A 84 -11.10 11.50 1.03
C ARG A 84 -10.55 10.10 1.28
N ILE A 85 -9.29 9.98 1.71
CA ILE A 85 -8.67 8.68 1.96
C ILE A 85 -9.30 8.02 3.18
N GLY A 86 -9.64 8.78 4.22
CA GLY A 86 -10.32 8.29 5.41
C GLY A 86 -11.67 7.62 5.13
N ARG A 87 -12.38 8.01 4.07
CA ARG A 87 -13.65 7.37 3.65
C ARG A 87 -13.49 5.95 3.06
N PHE A 88 -12.26 5.46 2.95
CA PHE A 88 -11.95 4.06 2.60
C PHE A 88 -11.54 3.23 3.82
N TRP A 89 -11.52 3.83 5.02
CA TRP A 89 -11.24 3.11 6.25
C TRP A 89 -12.36 2.13 6.57
N ILE A 90 -11.99 0.92 6.97
CA ILE A 90 -12.91 -0.10 7.46
C ILE A 90 -12.64 -0.25 8.97
N PRO A 91 -13.56 0.16 9.85
CA PRO A 91 -13.36 0.10 11.29
C PRO A 91 -13.02 -1.32 11.79
N ASN A 92 -12.03 -1.41 12.67
CA ASN A 92 -11.59 -2.64 13.33
C ASN A 92 -11.08 -3.75 12.39
N GLU A 93 -10.86 -3.43 11.12
CA GLU A 93 -10.31 -4.37 10.13
C GLU A 93 -8.81 -4.55 10.37
N PRO A 94 -8.34 -5.78 10.67
CA PRO A 94 -6.91 -6.03 10.86
C PRO A 94 -6.10 -5.82 9.58
N VAL A 95 -6.63 -6.20 8.40
CA VAL A 95 -5.87 -6.24 7.15
C VAL A 95 -5.98 -4.92 6.38
N LEU A 96 -4.84 -4.26 6.15
CA LEU A 96 -4.76 -2.95 5.49
C LEU A 96 -4.28 -3.02 4.05
N TYR A 97 -3.50 -4.05 3.71
CA TYR A 97 -2.98 -4.24 2.36
C TYR A 97 -2.76 -5.72 2.06
N ILE A 98 -3.00 -6.14 0.83
CA ILE A 98 -2.70 -7.46 0.27
C ILE A 98 -1.85 -7.25 -0.98
N GLY A 99 -0.78 -8.03 -1.14
CA GLY A 99 0.07 -7.95 -2.33
C GLY A 99 0.78 -9.25 -2.67
N MET A 100 1.25 -9.32 -3.90
CA MET A 100 2.11 -10.40 -4.40
C MET A 100 3.53 -9.96 -4.74
N ALA A 101 4.43 -10.96 -4.77
CA ALA A 101 5.80 -10.85 -5.21
C ALA A 101 6.15 -12.04 -6.11
N GLY A 102 6.29 -11.83 -7.42
CA GLY A 102 6.61 -12.90 -8.38
C GLY A 102 8.05 -13.40 -8.36
N THR A 103 8.93 -12.85 -7.53
CA THR A 103 10.35 -13.28 -7.46
C THR A 103 10.85 -13.35 -6.03
N SER A 104 10.60 -12.31 -5.23
CA SER A 104 11.13 -12.21 -3.88
C SER A 104 10.23 -11.34 -3.02
N ILE A 105 9.59 -11.95 -2.01
CA ILE A 105 8.81 -11.24 -0.99
C ILE A 105 9.70 -10.19 -0.31
N ARG A 106 10.90 -10.58 0.13
CA ARG A 106 11.88 -9.66 0.74
C ARG A 106 12.13 -8.42 -0.12
N THR A 107 12.41 -8.63 -1.41
CA THR A 107 12.70 -7.51 -2.33
C THR A 107 11.47 -6.63 -2.51
N ARG A 108 10.29 -7.23 -2.73
CA ARG A 108 9.06 -6.49 -2.96
C ARG A 108 8.65 -5.66 -1.75
N VAL A 109 8.76 -6.22 -0.55
CA VAL A 109 8.48 -5.52 0.70
C VAL A 109 9.55 -4.46 1.01
N GLY A 110 10.84 -4.73 0.75
CA GLY A 110 11.89 -3.70 0.89
C GLY A 110 11.76 -2.52 -0.09
N GLN A 111 11.32 -2.80 -1.33
CA GLN A 111 10.92 -1.76 -2.28
C GLN A 111 9.76 -0.93 -1.73
N TYR A 112 8.83 -1.57 -1.03
CA TYR A 112 7.71 -0.88 -0.42
C TYR A 112 8.19 0.12 0.63
N TYR A 113 9.11 -0.27 1.52
CA TYR A 113 9.66 0.63 2.54
C TYR A 113 10.42 1.83 1.94
N SER A 114 11.24 1.58 0.92
CA SER A 114 12.09 2.61 0.29
C SER A 114 11.37 3.53 -0.71
N THR A 115 10.23 3.11 -1.28
CA THR A 115 9.52 3.93 -2.29
C THR A 115 8.86 5.15 -1.65
N LYS A 116 9.36 6.36 -1.92
CA LYS A 116 8.82 7.61 -1.35
C LYS A 116 7.37 7.87 -1.79
N LEU A 117 6.61 8.59 -0.97
CA LEU A 117 5.29 9.11 -1.36
C LEU A 117 5.40 9.91 -2.67
N GLY A 118 4.40 9.76 -3.55
CA GLY A 118 4.41 10.36 -4.88
C GLY A 118 5.31 9.65 -5.91
N ALA A 119 6.18 8.72 -5.53
CA ALA A 119 6.99 7.98 -6.49
C ALA A 119 6.17 6.95 -7.28
N ARG A 120 6.52 6.74 -8.55
CA ARG A 120 5.86 5.74 -9.43
C ARG A 120 6.43 4.33 -9.31
N ALA A 121 7.62 4.20 -8.74
CA ALA A 121 8.42 2.98 -8.77
C ALA A 121 9.51 3.05 -7.68
N PRO A 122 10.05 1.90 -7.24
CA PRO A 122 9.74 0.54 -7.71
C PRO A 122 8.40 -0.03 -7.21
N HIS A 123 7.80 0.54 -6.17
CA HIS A 123 6.53 0.05 -5.63
C HIS A 123 5.52 1.19 -5.43
N ALA A 124 4.61 1.35 -6.40
CA ALA A 124 3.56 2.37 -6.32
C ALA A 124 2.25 1.89 -5.70
N GLY A 125 2.13 0.60 -5.41
CA GLY A 125 0.97 0.02 -4.75
C GLY A 125 0.98 0.33 -3.25
N GLY A 126 -0.19 0.37 -2.62
CA GLY A 126 -0.26 0.43 -1.16
C GLY A 126 0.22 1.73 -0.52
N TRP A 127 0.53 2.79 -1.29
CA TRP A 127 1.13 4.01 -0.73
C TRP A 127 0.28 4.68 0.36
N TRP A 128 -1.03 4.42 0.43
CA TRP A 128 -1.91 4.86 1.52
C TRP A 128 -1.49 4.32 2.89
N LEU A 129 -0.76 3.20 3.00
CA LEU A 129 -0.20 2.82 4.30
C LEU A 129 0.72 3.90 4.85
N LYS A 130 1.51 4.54 3.97
CA LYS A 130 2.47 5.57 4.36
C LYS A 130 1.82 6.90 4.72
N THR A 131 0.50 6.98 4.66
CA THR A 131 -0.26 8.13 5.15
C THR A 131 -0.81 7.89 6.55
N LEU A 132 -0.48 6.77 7.20
CA LEU A 132 -0.81 6.47 8.60
C LEU A 132 0.29 6.98 9.54
N GLU A 133 -0.07 7.36 10.76
CA GLU A 133 0.88 7.86 11.77
C GLU A 133 1.76 6.74 12.36
N SER A 134 1.20 5.56 12.63
CA SER A 134 1.86 4.47 13.37
C SER A 134 2.27 3.31 12.47
N LEU A 135 3.12 3.58 11.48
CA LEU A 135 3.65 2.55 10.58
C LEU A 135 4.44 1.46 11.30
N ASP A 136 5.15 1.83 12.37
CA ASP A 136 5.93 0.95 13.23
C ASP A 136 5.09 -0.09 13.98
N GLN A 137 3.77 0.10 14.06
CA GLN A 137 2.84 -0.86 14.67
C GLN A 137 2.20 -1.81 13.65
N LEU A 138 2.63 -1.74 12.39
CA LEU A 138 2.17 -2.65 11.34
C LEU A 138 3.05 -3.90 11.27
N TYR A 139 2.46 -4.98 10.80
CA TYR A 139 3.10 -6.28 10.61
C TYR A 139 2.90 -6.76 9.18
N VAL A 140 3.90 -7.43 8.63
CA VAL A 140 3.83 -8.08 7.33
C VAL A 140 3.76 -9.58 7.54
N HIS A 141 2.59 -10.16 7.27
CA HIS A 141 2.39 -11.60 7.22
C HIS A 141 2.64 -12.09 5.80
N PHE A 142 3.29 -13.23 5.65
CA PHE A 142 3.66 -13.72 4.33
C PHE A 142 3.51 -15.24 4.22
N ALA A 143 3.29 -15.71 3.01
CA ALA A 143 3.39 -17.12 2.65
C ALA A 143 4.13 -17.25 1.33
N SER A 144 5.09 -18.18 1.30
CA SER A 144 5.78 -18.51 0.04
C SER A 144 4.85 -19.35 -0.81
N CYS A 145 4.72 -19.00 -2.08
CA CYS A 145 3.91 -19.76 -3.02
C CYS A 145 4.30 -19.44 -4.47
N ASP A 146 3.99 -20.39 -5.35
CA ASP A 146 3.90 -20.14 -6.78
C ASP A 146 2.50 -19.60 -7.12
N GLU A 147 2.20 -19.41 -8.40
CA GLU A 147 0.88 -18.89 -8.86
C GLU A 147 0.45 -17.61 -8.14
N VAL A 148 1.41 -16.73 -7.84
CA VAL A 148 1.23 -15.61 -6.90
C VAL A 148 0.08 -14.66 -7.27
N SER A 149 -0.21 -14.51 -8.56
CA SER A 149 -1.31 -13.68 -9.06
C SER A 149 -2.67 -14.29 -8.70
N THR A 150 -2.82 -15.61 -8.91
CA THR A 150 -4.04 -16.35 -8.57
C THR A 150 -4.27 -16.32 -7.06
N ARG A 151 -3.20 -16.49 -6.28
CA ARG A 151 -3.27 -16.49 -4.81
C ARG A 151 -3.65 -15.13 -4.25
N GLU A 152 -3.04 -14.04 -4.73
CA GLU A 152 -3.41 -12.66 -4.37
C GLU A 152 -4.86 -12.37 -4.71
N GLN A 153 -5.31 -12.79 -5.89
CA GLN A 153 -6.68 -12.59 -6.33
C GLN A 153 -7.68 -13.31 -5.41
N SER A 154 -7.40 -14.54 -4.99
CA SER A 154 -8.25 -15.25 -4.02
C SER A 154 -8.30 -14.53 -2.68
N MET A 155 -7.17 -14.01 -2.18
CA MET A 155 -7.15 -13.23 -0.93
C MET A 155 -7.98 -11.93 -1.06
N LEU A 156 -7.83 -11.19 -2.16
CA LEU A 156 -8.61 -9.97 -2.41
C LEU A 156 -10.12 -10.25 -2.51
N ALA A 157 -10.51 -11.33 -3.22
CA ALA A 157 -11.90 -11.74 -3.35
C ALA A 157 -12.52 -12.17 -2.01
N ALA A 158 -11.76 -12.93 -1.21
CA ALA A 158 -12.19 -13.36 0.13
C ALA A 158 -12.37 -12.16 1.06
N PHE A 159 -11.41 -11.21 1.05
CA PHE A 159 -11.53 -9.96 1.80
C PHE A 159 -12.78 -9.18 1.41
N ALA A 160 -13.00 -8.96 0.11
CA ALA A 160 -14.15 -8.18 -0.37
C ALA A 160 -15.51 -8.81 0.02
N THR A 161 -15.56 -10.15 0.08
CA THR A 161 -16.75 -10.91 0.48
C THR A 161 -17.00 -10.86 1.99
N SER A 162 -15.96 -10.76 2.81
CA SER A 162 -16.09 -10.83 4.27
C SER A 162 -16.56 -9.52 4.92
N ILE A 163 -16.40 -8.40 4.21
CA ILE A 163 -16.83 -7.07 4.68
C ILE A 163 -18.35 -7.04 4.86
N ASP A 164 -18.74 -6.72 6.09
CA ASP A 164 -20.14 -6.59 6.49
C ASP A 164 -20.91 -5.61 5.58
N PRO A 165 -22.15 -5.94 5.15
CA PRO A 165 -22.95 -5.05 4.31
C PRO A 165 -23.19 -3.66 4.89
N GLY A 166 -23.27 -3.52 6.22
CA GLY A 166 -23.39 -2.24 6.91
C GLY A 166 -22.16 -1.38 6.67
N HIS A 167 -20.97 -1.89 7.00
CA HIS A 167 -19.71 -1.18 6.72
C HIS A 167 -19.53 -0.88 5.23
N ARG A 168 -19.86 -1.84 4.36
CA ARG A 168 -19.72 -1.69 2.91
C ARG A 168 -20.53 -0.50 2.36
N ARG A 169 -21.73 -0.26 2.87
CA ARG A 169 -22.59 0.87 2.44
C ARG A 169 -22.01 2.24 2.79
N HIS A 170 -21.16 2.31 3.81
CA HIS A 170 -20.52 3.56 4.26
C HIS A 170 -19.19 3.85 3.56
N LEU A 171 -18.61 2.88 2.85
CA LEU A 171 -17.42 3.11 2.05
C LEU A 171 -17.71 4.05 0.88
N PHE A 172 -16.74 4.91 0.56
CA PHE A 172 -16.82 5.79 -0.61
C PHE A 172 -17.06 5.00 -1.90
N ASP A 173 -16.33 3.91 -2.08
CA ASP A 173 -16.54 2.95 -3.16
C ASP A 173 -17.06 1.64 -2.56
N ASN A 174 -18.38 1.46 -2.61
CA ASN A 174 -19.06 0.28 -2.09
C ASN A 174 -19.14 -0.86 -3.12
N GLU A 175 -18.70 -0.64 -4.36
CA GLU A 175 -18.64 -1.65 -5.42
C GLU A 175 -17.27 -2.33 -5.43
N ARG A 176 -16.19 -1.53 -5.37
CA ARG A 176 -14.79 -1.99 -5.48
C ARG A 176 -14.13 -2.05 -4.11
N VAL A 177 -14.58 -3.04 -3.33
CA VAL A 177 -14.11 -3.26 -1.96
C VAL A 177 -12.78 -4.02 -1.98
N ALA A 178 -11.83 -3.55 -1.19
CA ALA A 178 -10.51 -4.13 -0.97
C ALA A 178 -9.93 -3.52 0.33
N PRO A 179 -8.83 -4.05 0.88
CA PRO A 179 -8.19 -3.46 2.06
C PRO A 179 -7.92 -1.98 1.88
N PHE A 180 -7.83 -1.26 3.00
CA PHE A 180 -7.70 0.20 3.04
C PHE A 180 -6.73 0.73 1.97
N ALA A 181 -5.50 0.22 1.93
CA ALA A 181 -4.44 0.72 1.06
C ALA A 181 -4.37 0.06 -0.33
N ASN A 182 -5.19 -0.96 -0.61
CA ASN A 182 -5.24 -1.59 -1.93
C ASN A 182 -5.98 -0.69 -2.93
N ILE A 183 -5.24 0.10 -3.72
CA ILE A 183 -5.87 0.86 -4.82
C ILE A 183 -6.35 -0.06 -5.94
N ASP A 184 -5.57 -1.09 -6.26
CA ASP A 184 -5.99 -2.20 -7.12
C ASP A 184 -6.81 -3.19 -6.29
N VAL A 185 -8.02 -3.49 -6.76
CA VAL A 185 -8.97 -4.40 -6.10
C VAL A 185 -9.01 -5.79 -6.75
N GLY A 186 -8.08 -6.06 -7.66
CA GLY A 186 -8.00 -7.27 -8.47
C GLY A 186 -8.59 -7.08 -9.87
N ASN A 187 -8.19 -7.95 -10.81
CA ASN A 187 -8.68 -7.95 -12.20
C ASN A 187 -8.47 -6.62 -12.96
N GLY A 188 -7.45 -5.83 -12.60
CA GLY A 188 -7.19 -4.53 -13.21
C GLY A 188 -8.23 -3.45 -12.86
N LEU A 189 -9.09 -3.70 -11.88
CA LEU A 189 -10.01 -2.70 -11.35
C LEU A 189 -9.34 -1.89 -10.25
N HIS A 190 -9.53 -0.58 -10.26
CA HIS A 190 -9.05 0.31 -9.21
C HIS A 190 -10.20 0.89 -8.39
N LYS A 191 -10.00 1.11 -7.08
CA LYS A 191 -10.90 1.91 -6.24
C LYS A 191 -11.22 3.23 -6.95
N ARG A 192 -12.49 3.65 -6.97
CA ARG A 192 -12.95 4.96 -7.45
C ARG A 192 -12.62 6.03 -6.42
N HIS A 193 -11.33 6.28 -6.21
CA HIS A 193 -10.86 7.17 -5.15
C HIS A 193 -10.89 8.66 -5.52
N GLY A 194 -11.02 9.02 -6.80
CA GLY A 194 -11.15 10.42 -7.26
C GLY A 194 -9.84 11.23 -7.26
N LEU A 195 -8.74 10.67 -6.74
CA LEU A 195 -7.43 11.32 -6.75
C LEU A 195 -6.82 11.29 -8.17
N SER A 196 -6.19 12.39 -8.56
CA SER A 196 -5.36 12.49 -9.77
C SER A 196 -4.05 13.19 -9.48
N ASN A 197 -3.05 13.02 -10.36
CA ASN A 197 -1.74 13.70 -10.27
C ASN A 197 -0.94 13.51 -8.96
N TYR A 198 -1.27 12.49 -8.16
CA TYR A 198 -0.60 12.13 -6.90
C TYR A 198 0.70 11.32 -7.12
N LYS A 199 1.23 11.33 -8.34
CA LYS A 199 2.49 10.67 -8.69
C LYS A 199 3.35 11.60 -9.53
N VAL A 200 4.63 11.68 -9.22
CA VAL A 200 5.60 12.49 -9.97
C VAL A 200 5.56 12.13 -11.47
N PRO A 201 5.67 13.12 -12.38
CA PRO A 201 5.71 12.86 -13.81
C PRO A 201 6.89 11.97 -14.21
N ARG A 202 6.70 11.14 -15.24
CA ARG A 202 7.71 10.19 -15.73
C ARG A 202 9.01 10.89 -16.19
N ASN A 203 8.90 12.15 -16.63
CA ASN A 203 9.99 12.92 -17.26
C ASN A 203 10.81 13.78 -16.28
N GLN A 204 10.54 13.75 -14.97
CA GLN A 204 11.36 14.46 -13.97
C GLN A 204 12.52 13.61 -13.41
N ARG A 205 12.72 12.39 -13.92
CA ARG A 205 13.90 11.56 -13.63
C ARG A 205 15.00 11.83 -14.67
N GLN A 206 15.75 12.93 -14.56
CA GLN A 206 17.14 13.07 -15.06
C GLN A 206 17.67 14.53 -14.97
N SER A 207 17.63 15.17 -13.79
CA SER A 207 18.37 16.44 -13.61
C SER A 207 19.18 16.52 -12.31
N LEU A 208 19.37 15.39 -11.62
CA LEU A 208 20.20 15.34 -10.40
C LEU A 208 21.39 14.38 -10.51
N VAL A 209 21.78 13.97 -11.72
CA VAL A 209 23.02 13.22 -11.99
C VAL A 209 23.77 13.84 -13.15
N THR A 210 24.19 15.10 -13.01
CA THR A 210 25.36 15.70 -13.71
C THR A 210 25.60 17.08 -13.13
N GLN A 211 26.13 17.15 -11.90
CA GLN A 211 26.98 18.27 -11.51
C GLN A 211 28.13 17.70 -10.69
N ASN A 212 29.23 17.39 -11.38
CA ASN A 212 30.59 17.47 -10.84
C ASN A 212 31.55 17.76 -12.00
N PRO A 213 32.72 18.37 -11.74
CA PRO A 213 33.06 19.68 -12.30
C PRO A 213 34.09 19.59 -13.42
N LEU A 214 34.08 20.62 -14.27
CA LEU A 214 35.20 21.14 -15.08
C LEU A 214 36.49 20.30 -15.08
N MET A 215 36.64 19.42 -16.08
CA MET A 215 37.96 19.07 -16.59
C MET A 215 38.42 20.20 -17.52
N VAL A 216 39.32 21.03 -17.01
CA VAL A 216 40.13 21.96 -17.80
C VAL A 216 40.98 21.14 -18.76
N ARG A 217 40.72 21.26 -20.07
CA ARG A 217 41.67 20.84 -21.11
C ARG A 217 42.76 21.91 -21.21
N LEU A 218 43.99 21.55 -20.87
CA LEU A 218 45.17 22.31 -21.29
C LEU A 218 45.39 22.09 -22.80
N PRO A 219 45.68 23.14 -23.58
CA PRO A 219 46.09 22.97 -24.97
C PRO A 219 47.57 22.59 -25.05
N ASN A 220 47.86 21.67 -25.98
CA ASN A 220 49.20 21.26 -26.37
C ASN A 220 50.10 22.46 -26.73
N GLN A 221 51.28 22.52 -26.11
CA GLN A 221 52.56 22.89 -26.73
C GLN A 221 53.67 22.06 -26.09
#